data_AF-A0A2A7WPE5-F1
#
_entry.id   AF-A0A2A7WPE5-F1
#
_cell.length_a   1.000
_cell.length_b   1.000
_cell.length_c   1.000
_cell.angle_alpha   90.00
_cell.angle_beta   90.00
_cell.angle_gamma   90.00
#
_symmetry.space_group_name_H-M   'P 1'
#
loop_
_entity.id
_entity.type
_entity.pdbx_description
1 polymer ?
#
loop_
_entity_poly.entity_id
_entity_poly.type
_entity_poly.pdbx_seq_one_letter_code
_entity_poly.pdbx_strand_id
1 'polypeptide(L)'
;MNMNFNFFMNDVVHTARQEIVAAGYAELKTPEEVEQALGKKGTTLVMVNSVCGCAGGIARPAAAHSVHYDARPDQLVTVFAGQDKEATSKAREYFTGKAPSSPSFALLKDGELVAMVERHEIEGHDPMQVVQKLQTYFEQYCEEI
;
A
#
# COMPACT_ATOMS: atom_id res chain seq x y z
N MET A 1 27.56 0.42 20.20
CA MET A 1 26.10 0.12 20.23
C MET A 1 25.34 0.58 18.96
N ASN A 2 25.86 1.52 18.15
CA ASN A 2 25.21 1.93 16.89
C ASN A 2 25.22 0.89 15.76
N MET A 3 26.18 -0.03 15.71
CA MET A 3 26.26 -1.04 14.65
C MET A 3 25.14 -2.09 14.75
N ASN A 4 24.84 -2.61 15.96
CA ASN A 4 23.77 -3.59 16.16
C ASN A 4 22.37 -3.03 15.86
N PHE A 5 22.13 -1.75 16.14
CA PHE A 5 20.84 -1.12 15.86
C PHE A 5 20.60 -0.95 14.35
N ASN A 6 21.63 -0.55 13.59
CA ASN A 6 21.52 -0.45 12.13
C ASN A 6 21.29 -1.81 11.47
N PHE A 7 21.94 -2.88 11.94
CA PHE A 7 21.68 -4.23 11.44
C PHE A 7 20.24 -4.68 11.71
N PHE A 8 19.74 -4.47 12.92
CA PHE A 8 18.35 -4.82 13.28
C PHE A 8 17.31 -4.01 12.49
N MET A 9 17.49 -2.70 12.33
CA MET A 9 16.55 -1.87 11.57
C MET A 9 16.55 -2.21 10.07
N ASN A 10 17.72 -2.50 9.49
CA ASN A 10 17.79 -2.95 8.10
C ASN A 10 17.04 -4.28 7.89
N ASP A 11 17.09 -5.17 8.88
CA ASP A 11 16.39 -6.46 8.82
C ASP A 11 14.86 -6.30 8.84
N VAL A 12 14.34 -5.39 9.69
CA VAL A 12 12.90 -5.08 9.74
C VAL A 12 12.41 -4.45 8.44
N VAL A 13 13.17 -3.50 7.87
CA VAL A 13 12.82 -2.86 6.59
C VAL A 13 12.85 -3.89 5.46
N HIS A 14 13.87 -4.75 5.44
CA HIS A 14 14.01 -5.79 4.43
C HIS A 14 12.85 -6.79 4.49
N THR A 15 12.52 -7.27 5.68
CA THR A 15 11.38 -8.17 5.91
C THR A 15 10.07 -7.51 5.46
N ALA A 16 9.83 -6.25 5.85
CA ALA A 16 8.62 -5.53 5.46
C ALA A 16 8.48 -5.32 3.95
N ARG A 17 9.60 -5.21 3.21
CA ARG A 17 9.61 -5.17 1.74
C ARG A 17 9.32 -6.55 1.14
N GLN A 18 9.99 -7.59 1.66
CA GLN A 18 9.80 -8.96 1.17
C GLN A 18 8.35 -9.42 1.35
N GLU A 19 7.72 -9.13 2.50
CA GLU A 19 6.33 -9.49 2.77
C GLU A 19 5.37 -8.92 1.71
N ILE A 20 5.53 -7.64 1.35
CA ILE A 20 4.62 -6.98 0.41
C ILE A 20 4.93 -7.34 -1.06
N VAL A 21 6.20 -7.58 -1.39
CA VAL A 21 6.60 -8.10 -2.70
C VAL A 21 6.09 -9.53 -2.91
N ALA A 22 6.17 -10.38 -1.88
CA ALA A 22 5.62 -11.74 -1.91
C ALA A 22 4.09 -11.75 -2.08
N ALA A 23 3.41 -10.70 -1.63
CA ALA A 23 1.98 -10.46 -1.88
C ALA A 23 1.66 -9.99 -3.31
N GLY A 24 2.66 -9.81 -4.18
CA GLY A 24 2.49 -9.45 -5.58
C GLY A 24 2.55 -7.93 -5.88
N TYR A 25 2.93 -7.11 -4.90
CA TYR A 25 3.06 -5.66 -5.11
C TYR A 25 4.43 -5.30 -5.69
N ALA A 26 4.44 -4.42 -6.69
CA ALA A 26 5.66 -3.82 -7.20
C ALA A 26 6.11 -2.64 -6.34
N GLU A 27 7.37 -2.63 -5.92
CA GLU A 27 7.94 -1.53 -5.14
C GLU A 27 8.23 -0.31 -6.04
N LEU A 28 7.79 0.87 -5.60
CA LEU A 28 8.09 2.16 -6.21
C LEU A 28 8.96 2.96 -5.25
N LYS A 29 10.22 3.19 -5.64
CA LYS A 29 11.28 3.80 -4.84
C LYS A 29 11.62 5.21 -5.29
N THR A 30 11.24 5.58 -6.52
CA THR A 30 11.44 6.95 -7.05
C THR A 30 10.13 7.63 -7.45
N PRO A 31 10.10 8.98 -7.53
CA PRO A 31 8.95 9.70 -8.06
C PRO A 31 8.57 9.29 -9.48
N GLU A 32 9.54 9.02 -10.35
CA GLU A 32 9.32 8.64 -11.74
C GLU A 32 8.61 7.29 -11.84
N GLU A 33 8.99 6.32 -10.99
CA GLU A 33 8.31 5.02 -10.91
C GLU A 33 6.85 5.19 -10.45
N VAL A 34 6.58 6.15 -9.55
CA VAL A 34 5.23 6.50 -9.12
C VAL A 34 4.41 7.13 -10.24
N GLU A 35 4.95 8.14 -10.93
CA GLU A 35 4.26 8.77 -12.05
C GLU A 35 3.96 7.77 -13.16
N GLN A 36 4.91 6.88 -13.46
CA GLN A 36 4.73 5.83 -14.46
C GLN A 36 3.66 4.81 -14.04
N ALA A 37 3.64 4.39 -12.77
CA ALA A 37 2.66 3.41 -12.30
C ALA A 37 1.24 4.00 -12.22
N LEU A 38 1.11 5.19 -11.64
CA LEU A 38 -0.18 5.84 -11.40
C LEU A 38 -0.74 6.56 -12.62
N GLY A 39 0.09 6.85 -13.64
CA GLY A 39 -0.35 7.40 -14.92
C GLY A 39 -0.90 6.38 -15.91
N LYS A 40 -0.83 5.08 -15.60
CA LYS A 40 -1.43 4.03 -16.44
C LYS A 40 -2.95 4.00 -16.28
N LYS A 41 -3.62 3.59 -17.35
CA LYS A 41 -5.07 3.36 -17.34
C LYS A 41 -5.43 2.13 -16.50
N GLY A 42 -6.68 2.08 -16.05
CA GLY A 42 -7.21 1.01 -15.22
C GLY A 42 -7.08 1.32 -13.74
N THR A 43 -7.12 0.29 -12.92
CA THR A 43 -7.18 0.35 -11.47
C THR A 43 -5.83 0.01 -10.84
N THR A 44 -5.39 0.85 -9.91
CA THR A 44 -4.13 0.67 -9.20
C THR A 44 -4.37 0.74 -7.70
N LEU A 45 -4.04 -0.33 -6.99
CA LEU A 45 -4.01 -0.32 -5.53
C LEU A 45 -2.61 -0.01 -5.04
N VAL A 46 -2.50 1.11 -4.34
CA VAL A 46 -1.27 1.59 -3.72
C VAL A 46 -1.30 1.27 -2.24
N MET A 47 -0.37 0.45 -1.77
CA MET A 47 -0.10 0.30 -0.35
C MET A 47 1.01 1.26 0.09
N VAL A 48 0.68 2.20 0.99
CA VAL A 48 1.69 2.99 1.69
C VAL A 48 2.22 2.18 2.87
N ASN A 49 3.32 1.45 2.63
CA ASN A 49 3.94 0.58 3.63
C ASN A 49 4.70 1.40 4.68
N SER A 50 4.95 0.79 5.84
CA SER A 50 5.75 1.39 6.92
C SER A 50 6.29 0.31 7.87
N VAL A 51 7.17 0.73 8.79
CA VAL A 51 7.74 -0.16 9.82
C VAL A 51 6.89 -0.25 11.10
N CYS A 52 5.74 0.42 11.18
CA CYS A 52 4.95 0.42 12.41
C CYS A 52 4.21 -0.91 12.63
N GLY A 53 3.87 -1.21 13.89
CA GLY A 53 3.27 -2.49 14.26
C GLY A 53 1.98 -2.83 13.50
N CYS A 54 1.08 -1.85 13.28
CA CYS A 54 -0.13 -2.07 12.49
C CYS A 54 0.15 -2.33 10.99
N ALA A 55 1.30 -1.93 10.46
CA ALA A 55 1.67 -2.28 9.08
C ALA A 55 2.01 -3.77 8.96
N GLY A 56 2.77 -4.33 9.90
CA GLY A 56 3.11 -5.75 9.91
C GLY A 56 2.00 -6.66 10.41
N GLY A 57 1.27 -6.24 11.44
CA GLY A 57 0.22 -7.06 12.03
C GLY A 57 -1.10 -7.04 11.26
N ILE A 58 -1.36 -6.01 10.44
CA ILE A 58 -2.67 -5.78 9.84
C ILE A 58 -2.56 -5.44 8.36
N ALA A 59 -1.87 -4.36 8.00
CA ALA A 59 -1.89 -3.87 6.61
C ALA A 59 -1.26 -4.87 5.63
N ARG A 60 -0.03 -5.35 5.85
CA ARG A 60 0.63 -6.30 4.92
C ARG A 60 -0.11 -7.64 4.82
N PRO A 61 -0.60 -8.25 5.93
CA PRO A 61 -1.50 -9.39 5.84
C PRO A 61 -2.77 -9.09 5.03
N ALA A 62 -3.41 -7.93 5.26
CA ALA A 62 -4.61 -7.56 4.52
C ALA A 62 -4.35 -7.37 3.03
N ALA A 63 -3.21 -6.76 2.66
CA ALA A 63 -2.76 -6.61 1.28
C ALA A 63 -2.58 -7.98 0.60
N ALA A 64 -1.93 -8.92 1.29
CA ALA A 64 -1.70 -10.28 0.78
C ALA A 64 -3.00 -11.05 0.57
N HIS A 65 -3.98 -10.89 1.46
CA HIS A 65 -5.23 -11.64 1.38
C HIS A 65 -6.29 -10.98 0.49
N SER A 66 -6.32 -9.65 0.38
CA SER A 66 -7.33 -8.95 -0.42
C SER A 66 -7.21 -9.26 -1.91
N VAL A 67 -6.01 -9.56 -2.39
CA VAL A 67 -5.73 -9.80 -3.82
C VAL A 67 -6.13 -11.19 -4.30
N HIS A 68 -6.74 -12.03 -3.46
CA HIS A 68 -7.27 -13.34 -3.85
C HIS A 68 -8.78 -13.30 -4.16
N TYR A 69 -9.32 -12.14 -4.53
CA TYR A 69 -10.74 -11.91 -4.86
C TYR A 69 -11.03 -12.00 -6.37
N ASP A 70 -12.27 -12.13 -6.85
CA ASP A 70 -12.50 -12.25 -8.31
C ASP A 70 -12.36 -10.90 -9.04
N ALA A 71 -12.90 -9.83 -8.46
CA ALA A 71 -12.62 -8.46 -8.88
C ALA A 71 -11.30 -7.98 -8.23
N ARG A 72 -10.29 -7.63 -9.04
CA ARG A 72 -8.98 -7.17 -8.54
C ARG A 72 -8.48 -5.94 -9.28
N PRO A 73 -7.62 -5.12 -8.63
CA PRO A 73 -6.90 -4.06 -9.31
C PRO A 73 -5.99 -4.59 -10.42
N ASP A 74 -5.89 -3.86 -11.53
CA ASP A 74 -4.96 -4.17 -12.64
C ASP A 74 -3.49 -4.08 -12.20
N GLN A 75 -3.21 -3.22 -11.22
CA GLN A 75 -1.88 -2.99 -10.68
C GLN A 75 -1.88 -2.99 -9.16
N LEU A 76 -0.88 -3.68 -8.60
CA LEU A 76 -0.56 -3.68 -7.18
C LEU A 76 0.81 -3.04 -7.01
N VAL A 77 0.86 -1.90 -6.31
CA VAL A 77 2.11 -1.16 -6.12
C VAL A 77 2.27 -0.67 -4.68
N THR A 78 3.50 -0.46 -4.24
CA THR A 78 3.77 -0.01 -2.88
C THR A 78 4.86 1.05 -2.83
N VAL A 79 4.67 2.04 -1.95
CA VAL A 79 5.68 3.02 -1.55
C VAL A 79 5.97 2.83 -0.07
N PHE A 80 7.21 3.06 0.36
CA PHE A 80 7.62 2.82 1.74
C PHE A 80 7.79 4.13 2.52
N ALA A 81 6.80 4.49 3.34
CA ALA A 81 6.83 5.69 4.15
C ALA A 81 8.00 5.69 5.15
N GLY A 82 8.78 6.78 5.12
CA GLY A 82 9.96 6.97 5.96
C GLY A 82 11.27 6.41 5.37
N GLN A 83 11.18 5.46 4.43
CA GLN A 83 12.33 4.92 3.70
C GLN A 83 12.47 5.60 2.33
N ASP A 84 11.45 5.46 1.48
CA ASP A 84 11.39 6.02 0.12
C ASP A 84 10.58 7.32 0.15
N LYS A 85 11.15 8.36 0.77
CA LYS A 85 10.42 9.61 1.10
C LYS A 85 9.88 10.33 -0.13
N GLU A 86 10.68 10.43 -1.19
CA GLU A 86 10.31 11.14 -2.40
C GLU A 86 9.21 10.40 -3.17
N ALA A 87 9.33 9.08 -3.34
CA ALA A 87 8.28 8.25 -3.92
C ALA A 87 6.98 8.32 -3.10
N THR A 88 7.08 8.23 -1.77
CA THR A 88 5.91 8.35 -0.89
C THR A 88 5.25 9.73 -1.00
N SER A 89 6.04 10.80 -1.09
CA SER A 89 5.53 12.16 -1.27
C SER A 89 4.81 12.29 -2.62
N LYS A 90 5.43 11.80 -3.69
CA LYS A 90 4.84 11.80 -5.04
C LYS A 90 3.51 11.02 -5.07
N ALA A 91 3.45 9.84 -4.46
CA ALA A 91 2.21 9.06 -4.40
C ALA A 91 1.09 9.82 -3.67
N ARG A 92 1.42 10.55 -2.60
CA ARG A 92 0.46 11.35 -1.83
C ARG A 92 -0.13 12.53 -2.60
N GLU A 93 0.56 13.05 -3.62
CA GLU A 93 0.00 14.09 -4.50
C GLU A 93 -1.27 13.61 -5.23
N TYR A 94 -1.37 12.29 -5.49
CA TYR A 94 -2.56 11.69 -6.10
C TYR A 94 -3.69 11.43 -5.10
N PHE A 95 -3.41 11.45 -3.79
CA PHE A 95 -4.40 11.16 -2.74
C PHE A 95 -5.18 12.44 -2.36
N THR A 96 -5.84 13.03 -3.35
CA THR A 96 -6.49 14.34 -3.21
C THR A 96 -7.53 14.34 -2.10
N GLY A 97 -7.50 15.39 -1.25
CA GLY A 97 -8.42 15.54 -0.12
C GLY A 97 -8.16 14.61 1.07
N LYS A 98 -7.08 13.82 1.07
CA LYS A 98 -6.74 12.88 2.15
C LYS A 98 -5.52 13.33 2.94
N ALA A 99 -5.57 13.17 4.25
CA ALA A 99 -4.46 13.49 5.12
C ALA A 99 -3.36 12.41 4.99
N PRO A 100 -2.06 12.80 5.00
CA PRO A 100 -0.98 11.85 4.89
C PRO A 100 -0.95 10.95 6.13
N SER A 101 -1.14 9.65 5.93
CA SER A 101 -1.02 8.62 6.97
C SER A 101 -0.23 7.41 6.49
N SER A 102 0.18 6.55 7.43
CA SER A 102 0.82 5.26 7.14
C SER A 102 0.64 4.30 8.34
N PRO A 103 0.30 3.02 8.11
CA PRO A 103 0.01 2.43 6.81
C PRO A 103 -1.34 2.91 6.27
N SER A 104 -1.52 2.84 4.96
CA SER A 104 -2.79 3.14 4.28
C SER A 104 -2.86 2.47 2.91
N PHE A 105 -4.07 2.33 2.39
CA PHE A 105 -4.34 1.84 1.04
C PHE A 105 -5.08 2.90 0.23
N ALA A 106 -4.65 3.16 -1.00
CA ALA A 106 -5.34 4.02 -1.94
C ALA A 106 -5.66 3.23 -3.20
N LEU A 107 -6.93 3.22 -3.60
CA LEU A 107 -7.35 2.68 -4.88
C LEU A 107 -7.53 3.85 -5.85
N LEU A 108 -6.81 3.81 -6.95
CA LEU A 108 -6.89 4.78 -8.02
C LEU A 108 -7.50 4.14 -9.26
N LYS A 109 -8.26 4.93 -10.01
CA LYS A 109 -8.76 4.57 -11.34
C LYS A 109 -8.37 5.66 -12.32
N ASP A 110 -7.63 5.30 -13.37
CA ASP A 110 -7.13 6.22 -14.39
C ASP A 110 -6.37 7.44 -13.80
N GLY A 111 -5.61 7.20 -12.73
CA GLY A 111 -4.83 8.24 -12.03
C GLY A 111 -5.62 9.08 -11.02
N GLU A 112 -6.92 8.84 -10.84
CA GLU A 112 -7.74 9.54 -9.85
C GLU A 112 -8.03 8.66 -8.62
N LEU A 113 -7.94 9.24 -7.42
CA LEU A 113 -8.30 8.54 -6.19
C LEU A 113 -9.81 8.27 -6.14
N VAL A 114 -10.19 6.99 -6.08
CA VAL A 114 -11.60 6.57 -5.99
C VAL A 114 -11.97 6.05 -4.61
N ALA A 115 -11.03 5.42 -3.90
CA ALA A 115 -11.24 4.95 -2.53
C ALA A 115 -9.93 4.95 -1.74
N MET A 116 -10.02 5.05 -0.41
CA MET A 116 -8.85 4.97 0.47
C MET A 116 -9.23 4.32 1.81
N VAL A 117 -8.38 3.42 2.29
CA VAL A 117 -8.37 2.95 3.68
C VAL A 117 -7.29 3.70 4.42
N GLU A 118 -7.68 4.59 5.31
CA GLU A 118 -6.77 5.43 6.09
C GLU A 118 -6.25 4.70 7.33
N ARG A 119 -5.16 5.18 7.94
CA ARG A 119 -4.55 4.54 9.11
C ARG A 119 -5.54 4.25 10.25
N HIS A 120 -6.45 5.16 10.55
CA HIS A 120 -7.41 5.00 11.65
C HIS A 120 -8.44 3.88 11.40
N GLU A 121 -8.55 3.43 10.16
CA GLU A 121 -9.41 2.32 9.73
C GLU A 121 -8.63 0.99 9.66
N ILE A 122 -7.31 1.03 9.90
CA ILE A 122 -6.41 -0.12 9.98
C ILE A 122 -5.99 -0.32 11.44
N GLU A 123 -5.58 0.74 12.12
CA GLU A 123 -5.13 0.70 13.51
C GLU A 123 -6.30 0.30 14.42
N GLY A 124 -6.07 -0.71 15.28
CA GLY A 124 -7.10 -1.23 16.19
C GLY A 124 -8.15 -2.14 15.54
N HIS A 125 -8.01 -2.48 14.24
CA HIS A 125 -8.92 -3.35 13.52
C HIS A 125 -8.31 -4.74 13.27
N ASP A 126 -9.17 -5.71 12.97
CA ASP A 126 -8.71 -7.05 12.57
C ASP A 126 -8.27 -7.06 11.10
N PRO A 127 -7.21 -7.81 10.72
CA PRO A 127 -6.80 -7.92 9.32
C PRO A 127 -7.94 -8.27 8.36
N MET A 128 -8.85 -9.16 8.76
CA MET A 128 -9.98 -9.57 7.92
C MET A 128 -10.98 -8.43 7.68
N GLN A 129 -11.14 -7.49 8.62
CA GLN A 129 -11.99 -6.32 8.41
C GLN A 129 -11.40 -5.41 7.33
N VAL A 130 -10.08 -5.23 7.33
CA VAL A 130 -9.38 -4.46 6.30
C VAL A 130 -9.45 -5.17 4.95
N VAL A 131 -9.31 -6.50 4.91
CA VAL A 131 -9.50 -7.31 3.70
C VAL A 131 -10.90 -7.12 3.11
N GLN A 132 -11.95 -7.28 3.91
CA GLN A 132 -13.33 -7.12 3.46
C GLN A 132 -13.58 -5.72 2.90
N LYS A 133 -13.04 -4.70 3.56
CA LYS A 133 -13.17 -3.32 3.10
C LYS A 133 -12.48 -3.08 1.74
N LEU A 134 -11.28 -3.63 1.56
CA LEU A 134 -10.58 -3.58 0.27
C LEU A 134 -11.38 -4.30 -0.82
N GLN A 135 -11.93 -5.48 -0.51
CA GLN A 135 -12.77 -6.24 -1.43
C GLN A 135 -14.03 -5.47 -1.84
N THR A 136 -14.71 -4.78 -0.90
CA THR A 136 -15.83 -3.89 -1.24
C THR A 136 -15.43 -2.78 -2.23
N TYR A 137 -14.22 -2.23 -2.09
CA TYR A 137 -13.73 -1.26 -3.08
C TYR A 137 -13.40 -1.92 -4.42
N PHE A 138 -12.89 -3.15 -4.43
CA PHE A 138 -12.64 -3.86 -5.68
C PHE A 138 -13.95 -4.16 -6.41
N GLU A 139 -14.98 -4.64 -5.72
CA GLU A 139 -16.32 -4.84 -6.30
C GLU A 139 -16.91 -3.58 -6.93
N GLN A 140 -16.67 -2.42 -6.29
CA GLN A 140 -17.24 -1.16 -6.74
C GLN A 140 -16.50 -0.56 -7.94
N TYR A 141 -15.18 -0.77 -8.05
CA TYR A 141 -14.33 -0.01 -8.97
C TYR A 141 -13.53 -0.85 -9.97
N CYS A 142 -13.30 -2.12 -9.68
CA CYS A 142 -12.58 -3.08 -10.53
C CYS A 142 -13.56 -3.91 -11.36
N GLU A 143 -13.07 -4.47 -12.46
CA GLU A 143 -13.82 -5.41 -13.30
C GLU A 143 -13.52 -6.85 -12.84
N GLU A 144 -14.50 -7.75 -12.98
CA GLU A 144 -14.27 -9.19 -12.77
C GLU A 144 -13.34 -9.73 -13.88
N ILE A 145 -12.38 -10.56 -13.50
CA ILE A 145 -11.40 -11.18 -14.41
C ILE A 145 -11.98 -12.46 -15.05
#